data_AF-A0A5C6D5C9-F1
#
_entry.id   AF-A0A5C6D5C9-F1
#
_cell.length_a   1.000
_cell.length_b   1.000
_cell.length_c   1.000
_cell.angle_alpha   90.00
_cell.angle_beta   90.00
_cell.angle_gamma   90.00
#
_symmetry.space_group_name_H-M   'P 1'
#
loop_
_entity.id
_entity.type
_entity.pdbx_description
1 polymer ?
#
loop_
_entity_poly.entity_id
_entity_poly.type
_entity_poly.pdbx_seq_one_letter_code
_entity_poly.pdbx_strand_id
1 'polypeptide(L)'
;MKRTFPALLWLLTAIPHGLCRAEERAFVSSDRLTLGTEMSRSASLRAADVDGDADIDLIVANGRHWPQQNFVFVNQGRSRFNVMRPLGVDRSTSYACEPADFDGDGHVDWVVSNVDAANLVFLGDGNGGVLTQKSFGRADGKTYCVDVADFNRDGLPDIVVGNVGQPNAVYFNGDLETAFDESLFGAADSATYGLCTSDFNGDGFPDIAVANSDGFNRVFLNQAKDNP
;
A
#
# COMPACT_ATOMS: atom_id res chain seq x y z
N MET A 1 -85.18 3.80 -6.06
CA MET A 1 -84.27 4.60 -6.91
C MET A 1 -82.85 4.11 -6.65
N LYS A 2 -82.26 3.38 -7.61
CA LYS A 2 -80.94 2.74 -7.49
C LYS A 2 -79.84 3.80 -7.56
N ARG A 3 -78.91 3.83 -6.60
CA ARG A 3 -77.70 4.67 -6.64
C ARG A 3 -76.51 3.77 -7.00
N THR A 4 -75.92 4.03 -8.16
CA THR A 4 -74.70 3.38 -8.66
C THR A 4 -73.47 4.16 -8.21
N PHE A 5 -72.47 3.45 -7.68
CA PHE A 5 -71.13 3.97 -7.35
C PHE A 5 -70.29 4.15 -8.63
N PRO A 6 -69.40 5.16 -8.71
CA PRO A 6 -68.28 5.09 -9.64
C PRO A 6 -67.06 4.46 -8.95
N ALA A 7 -66.47 3.49 -9.64
CA ALA A 7 -65.23 2.83 -9.27
C ALA A 7 -64.05 3.81 -9.32
N LEU A 8 -63.23 3.80 -8.28
CA LEU A 8 -61.97 4.53 -8.22
C LEU A 8 -60.94 3.76 -9.06
N LEU A 9 -60.59 4.31 -10.22
CA LEU A 9 -59.54 3.76 -11.08
C LEU A 9 -58.18 4.07 -10.46
N TRP A 10 -57.51 3.06 -9.91
CA TRP A 10 -56.12 3.16 -9.47
C TRP A 10 -55.21 3.28 -10.70
N LEU A 11 -54.64 4.46 -10.94
CA LEU A 11 -53.55 4.62 -11.89
C LEU A 11 -52.27 4.12 -11.20
N LEU A 12 -51.94 2.85 -11.39
CA LEU A 12 -50.59 2.35 -11.15
C LEU A 12 -49.66 3.01 -12.17
N THR A 13 -49.04 4.13 -11.79
CA THR A 13 -47.88 4.63 -12.53
C THR A 13 -46.76 3.62 -12.33
N ALA A 14 -46.55 2.78 -13.33
CA ALA A 14 -45.32 2.01 -13.45
C ALA A 14 -44.16 2.99 -13.35
N ILE A 15 -43.38 2.90 -12.27
CA ILE A 15 -42.07 3.55 -12.20
C ILE A 15 -41.29 2.97 -13.38
N PRO A 16 -40.89 3.75 -14.38
CA PRO A 16 -39.98 3.23 -15.37
C PRO A 16 -38.73 2.85 -14.59
N HIS A 17 -38.33 1.58 -14.67
CA HIS A 17 -36.98 1.17 -14.31
C HIS A 17 -36.04 1.93 -15.25
N GLY A 18 -35.74 3.18 -14.87
CA GLY A 18 -34.76 4.04 -15.49
C GLY A 18 -33.41 3.45 -15.18
N LEU A 19 -33.04 2.50 -16.03
CA LEU A 19 -31.69 2.10 -16.40
C LEU A 19 -30.63 2.96 -15.71
N CYS A 20 -30.09 2.48 -14.59
CA CYS A 20 -28.78 2.94 -14.12
C CYS A 20 -27.79 2.49 -15.21
N ARG A 21 -27.58 3.36 -16.19
CA ARG A 21 -26.59 3.13 -17.24
C ARG A 21 -25.28 3.64 -16.68
N ALA A 22 -24.29 2.77 -16.59
CA ALA A 22 -22.94 3.20 -16.26
C ALA A 22 -22.56 4.37 -17.20
N GLU A 23 -22.03 5.43 -16.60
CA GLU A 23 -21.54 6.58 -17.35
C GLU A 23 -20.31 6.18 -18.16
N GLU A 24 -20.24 6.57 -19.43
CA GLU A 24 -19.05 6.36 -20.24
C GLU A 24 -17.91 7.22 -19.68
N ARG A 25 -16.73 6.62 -19.53
CA ARG A 25 -15.54 7.28 -18.97
C ARG A 25 -14.46 7.35 -20.03
N ALA A 26 -13.78 8.49 -20.11
CA ALA A 26 -12.58 8.66 -20.92
C ALA A 26 -11.36 8.78 -20.02
N PHE A 27 -10.27 8.09 -20.37
CA PHE A 27 -8.97 8.21 -19.72
C PHE A 27 -8.08 9.06 -20.62
N VAL A 28 -7.64 10.20 -20.11
CA VAL A 28 -6.82 11.18 -20.85
C VAL A 28 -5.45 11.30 -20.20
N SER A 29 -4.41 11.47 -21.03
CA SER A 29 -3.04 11.69 -20.58
C SER A 29 -2.36 12.79 -21.38
N SER A 30 -1.21 13.27 -20.90
CA SER A 30 -0.38 14.30 -21.52
C SER A 30 1.04 14.24 -20.94
N ASP A 31 2.01 14.89 -21.58
CA ASP A 31 3.43 14.88 -21.14
C ASP A 31 3.63 15.37 -19.69
N ARG A 32 2.77 16.29 -19.20
CA ARG A 32 2.79 16.75 -17.79
C ARG A 32 2.32 15.70 -16.77
N LEU A 33 1.77 14.58 -17.25
CA LEU A 33 1.35 13.41 -16.46
C LEU A 33 2.31 12.22 -16.67
N THR A 34 3.44 12.45 -17.35
CA THR A 34 4.51 11.47 -17.48
C THR A 34 5.47 11.61 -16.30
N LEU A 35 5.66 10.53 -15.56
CA LEU A 35 6.52 10.48 -14.37
C LEU A 35 7.83 9.76 -14.71
N GLY A 36 8.95 10.35 -14.30
CA GLY A 36 10.28 9.77 -14.53
C GLY A 36 10.71 9.80 -16.00
N THR A 37 11.47 8.77 -16.40
CA THR A 37 12.04 8.67 -17.76
C THR A 37 11.87 7.25 -18.30
N GLU A 38 12.06 7.04 -19.60
CA GLU A 38 12.05 5.69 -20.20
C GLU A 38 13.17 4.76 -19.65
N MET A 39 14.18 5.34 -19.01
CA MET A 39 15.26 4.61 -18.34
C MET A 39 14.91 4.21 -16.90
N SER A 40 13.85 4.78 -16.33
CA SER A 40 13.34 4.38 -15.02
C SER A 40 12.80 2.95 -15.08
N ARG A 41 13.10 2.18 -14.04
CA ARG A 41 12.60 0.82 -13.85
C ARG A 41 11.75 0.80 -12.59
N SER A 42 10.61 1.48 -12.65
CA SER A 42 9.65 1.53 -11.56
C SER A 42 8.97 0.17 -11.40
N ALA A 43 8.94 -0.33 -10.18
CA ALA A 43 8.27 -1.60 -9.83
C ALA A 43 6.92 -1.36 -9.16
N SER A 44 6.81 -0.28 -8.39
CA SER A 44 5.60 0.08 -7.65
C SER A 44 5.45 1.60 -7.55
N LEU A 45 4.21 2.03 -7.36
CA LEU A 45 3.85 3.39 -6.98
C LEU A 45 2.70 3.38 -5.99
N ARG A 46 2.65 4.40 -5.12
CA ARG A 46 1.55 4.65 -4.19
C ARG A 46 1.19 6.12 -4.16
N ALA A 47 -0.04 6.40 -3.73
CA ALA A 47 -0.60 7.75 -3.70
C ALA A 47 -0.85 8.14 -2.23
N ALA A 48 -0.38 9.31 -1.84
CA ALA A 48 -0.55 9.88 -0.50
C ALA A 48 -0.37 11.41 -0.57
N ASP A 49 -0.95 12.14 0.37
CA ASP A 49 -0.68 13.58 0.57
C ASP A 49 0.57 13.70 1.45
N VAL A 50 1.76 13.85 0.84
CA VAL A 50 3.03 13.75 1.56
C VAL A 50 3.53 15.09 2.10
N ASP A 51 2.95 16.20 1.64
CA ASP A 51 3.28 17.55 2.10
C ASP A 51 2.11 18.28 2.79
N GLY A 52 0.98 17.60 2.97
CA GLY A 52 -0.15 18.06 3.77
C GLY A 52 -0.97 19.16 3.11
N ASP A 53 -0.86 19.34 1.80
CA ASP A 53 -1.54 20.39 1.04
C ASP A 53 -2.91 19.94 0.47
N ALA A 54 -3.31 18.69 0.73
CA ALA A 54 -4.52 18.01 0.27
C ALA A 54 -4.54 17.68 -1.24
N ASP A 55 -3.47 17.93 -1.97
CA ASP A 55 -3.26 17.40 -3.31
C ASP A 55 -2.52 16.05 -3.22
N ILE A 56 -3.07 15.01 -3.84
CA ILE A 56 -2.46 13.67 -3.75
C ILE A 56 -1.18 13.60 -4.60
N ASP A 57 -0.08 13.22 -3.95
CA ASP A 57 1.25 12.98 -4.52
C ASP A 57 1.47 11.52 -4.90
N LEU A 58 2.61 11.23 -5.52
CA LEU A 58 2.98 9.88 -5.93
C LEU A 58 4.38 9.48 -5.45
N ILE A 59 4.45 8.43 -4.65
CA ILE A 59 5.69 7.79 -4.20
C ILE A 59 6.02 6.65 -5.18
N VAL A 60 7.25 6.61 -5.69
CA VAL A 60 7.66 5.67 -6.74
C VAL A 60 8.91 4.90 -6.33
N ALA A 61 8.75 3.57 -6.23
CA ALA A 61 9.83 2.62 -6.04
C ALA A 61 10.46 2.24 -7.39
N ASN A 62 11.73 2.59 -7.57
CA ASN A 62 12.54 2.34 -8.75
C ASN A 62 13.65 1.33 -8.48
N GLY A 63 14.15 0.78 -9.57
CA GLY A 63 15.32 -0.09 -9.57
C GLY A 63 15.00 -1.54 -9.84
N ARG A 64 13.83 -1.85 -10.43
CA ARG A 64 13.54 -3.21 -10.88
C ARG A 64 14.69 -3.70 -11.78
N HIS A 65 15.38 -4.74 -11.34
CA HIS A 65 16.58 -5.36 -11.94
C HIS A 65 17.95 -4.69 -11.69
N TRP A 66 18.04 -3.40 -11.35
CA TRP A 66 19.31 -2.77 -10.99
C TRP A 66 19.11 -1.50 -10.14
N PRO A 67 20.08 -1.13 -9.29
CA PRO A 67 19.96 0.00 -8.38
C PRO A 67 19.60 1.35 -9.03
N GLN A 68 18.47 1.94 -8.61
CA GLN A 68 18.03 3.27 -9.02
C GLN A 68 17.51 4.07 -7.83
N GLN A 69 17.41 5.39 -8.00
CA GLN A 69 16.88 6.31 -7.00
C GLN A 69 15.35 6.23 -6.95
N ASN A 70 14.79 6.11 -5.76
CA ASN A 70 13.35 6.24 -5.51
C ASN A 70 12.97 7.73 -5.46
N PHE A 71 11.73 8.07 -5.84
CA PHE A 71 11.28 9.46 -5.91
C PHE A 71 9.87 9.64 -5.38
N VAL A 72 9.62 10.83 -4.84
CA VAL A 72 8.29 11.42 -4.67
C VAL A 72 8.06 12.41 -5.81
N PHE A 73 6.92 12.31 -6.48
CA PHE A 73 6.42 13.29 -7.43
C PHE A 73 5.32 14.10 -6.75
N VAL A 74 5.62 15.35 -6.45
CA VAL A 74 4.72 16.26 -5.73
C VAL A 74 3.72 16.87 -6.71
N ASN A 75 2.44 16.78 -6.39
CA ASN A 75 1.32 17.33 -7.13
C ASN A 75 1.08 18.78 -6.69
N GLN A 76 1.51 19.74 -7.50
CA GLN A 76 1.31 21.17 -7.21
C GLN A 76 -0.11 21.67 -7.55
N GLY A 77 -1.11 20.81 -7.34
CA GLY A 77 -2.50 21.03 -7.69
C GLY A 77 -2.86 20.83 -9.15
N ARG A 78 -4.09 20.33 -9.36
CA ARG A 78 -4.65 20.04 -10.70
C ARG A 78 -3.75 19.08 -11.52
N SER A 79 -3.19 18.07 -10.85
CA SER A 79 -2.35 17.02 -11.43
C SER A 79 -1.08 17.57 -12.09
N ARG A 80 -0.37 18.46 -11.40
CA ARG A 80 0.90 19.06 -11.87
C ARG A 80 2.09 18.42 -11.15
N PHE A 81 2.69 17.40 -11.77
CA PHE A 81 3.80 16.63 -11.21
C PHE A 81 5.17 17.10 -11.74
N ASN A 82 5.45 18.40 -11.68
CA ASN A 82 6.71 18.99 -12.17
C ASN A 82 7.77 19.15 -11.07
N VAL A 83 7.47 18.75 -9.84
CA VAL A 83 8.43 18.67 -8.72
C VAL A 83 8.66 17.19 -8.40
N MET A 84 9.94 16.80 -8.41
CA MET A 84 10.38 15.45 -8.10
C MET A 84 11.47 15.54 -7.03
N ARG A 85 11.31 14.78 -5.94
CA ARG A 85 12.23 14.77 -4.80
C ARG A 85 12.76 13.35 -4.59
N PRO A 86 14.07 13.17 -4.37
CA PRO A 86 14.62 11.85 -4.10
C PRO A 86 14.17 11.35 -2.72
N LEU A 87 13.84 10.06 -2.64
CA LEU A 87 13.59 9.36 -1.39
C LEU A 87 14.93 8.94 -0.77
N GLY A 88 15.46 9.80 0.11
CA GLY A 88 16.80 9.63 0.67
C GLY A 88 17.90 9.69 -0.39
N VAL A 89 19.06 9.12 -0.09
CA VAL A 89 20.25 9.14 -0.95
C VAL A 89 20.58 7.78 -1.58
N ASP A 90 19.90 6.73 -1.13
CA ASP A 90 20.18 5.36 -1.54
C ASP A 90 19.66 5.03 -2.93
N ARG A 91 20.40 4.16 -3.60
CA ARG A 91 20.01 3.55 -4.86
C ARG A 91 19.96 2.06 -4.66
N SER A 92 18.77 1.49 -4.82
CA SER A 92 18.50 0.10 -4.51
C SER A 92 17.66 -0.55 -5.60
N THR A 93 17.61 -1.88 -5.58
CA THR A 93 16.73 -2.66 -6.44
C THR A 93 15.36 -2.75 -5.77
N SER A 94 14.60 -1.65 -5.79
CA SER A 94 13.34 -1.53 -5.05
C SER A 94 12.18 -2.19 -5.81
N TYR A 95 11.29 -2.88 -5.08
CA TYR A 95 10.17 -3.63 -5.69
C TYR A 95 8.79 -3.17 -5.26
N ALA A 96 8.60 -2.81 -3.99
CA ALA A 96 7.35 -2.30 -3.48
C ALA A 96 7.57 -1.14 -2.51
N CYS A 97 6.52 -0.35 -2.31
CA CYS A 97 6.50 0.72 -1.34
C CYS A 97 5.07 0.89 -0.81
N GLU A 98 4.95 1.31 0.44
CA GLU A 98 3.68 1.67 1.08
C GLU A 98 3.84 2.92 1.96
N PRO A 99 2.89 3.86 1.92
CA PRO A 99 2.83 4.98 2.84
C PRO A 99 2.14 4.58 4.16
N ALA A 100 2.63 5.09 5.28
CA ALA A 100 1.99 4.98 6.60
C ALA A 100 2.56 6.06 7.54
N ASP A 101 2.02 6.20 8.75
CA ASP A 101 2.58 7.05 9.82
C ASP A 101 3.26 6.14 10.84
N PHE A 102 4.56 5.84 10.64
CA PHE A 102 5.25 4.81 11.42
C PHE A 102 5.75 5.32 12.77
N ASP A 103 5.96 6.63 12.95
CA ASP A 103 6.35 7.21 14.24
C ASP A 103 5.20 7.92 14.99
N GLY A 104 4.02 8.02 14.38
CA GLY A 104 2.83 8.58 15.00
C GLY A 104 2.83 10.11 15.06
N ASP A 105 3.67 10.79 14.26
CA ASP A 105 3.76 12.24 14.23
C ASP A 105 2.68 12.91 13.36
N GLY A 106 1.92 12.11 12.60
CA GLY A 106 0.86 12.56 11.71
C GLY A 106 1.33 12.95 10.31
N HIS A 107 2.61 12.74 9.98
CA HIS A 107 3.16 12.88 8.64
C HIS A 107 3.18 11.54 7.91
N VAL A 108 3.19 11.62 6.58
CA VAL A 108 3.32 10.41 5.76
C VAL A 108 4.79 10.00 5.74
N ASP A 109 5.05 8.81 6.24
CA ASP A 109 6.27 8.05 6.06
C ASP A 109 6.11 7.02 4.94
N TRP A 110 7.18 6.30 4.63
CA TRP A 110 7.13 5.28 3.59
C TRP A 110 8.10 4.13 3.86
N VAL A 111 7.59 2.92 3.70
CA VAL A 111 8.39 1.70 3.64
C VAL A 111 8.72 1.37 2.19
N VAL A 112 9.93 0.91 1.93
CA VAL A 112 10.40 0.42 0.64
C VAL A 112 11.05 -0.94 0.79
N SER A 113 10.59 -1.90 -0.02
CA SER A 113 11.18 -3.22 -0.09
C SER A 113 12.26 -3.31 -1.16
N ASN A 114 13.34 -4.02 -0.85
CA ASN A 114 14.49 -4.18 -1.73
C ASN A 114 14.85 -5.66 -1.96
N VAL A 115 15.52 -5.90 -3.09
CA VAL A 115 16.15 -7.18 -3.41
C VAL A 115 17.67 -7.04 -3.38
N ASP A 116 18.33 -8.02 -2.77
CA ASP A 116 19.76 -8.09 -2.50
C ASP A 116 20.28 -6.89 -1.66
N ALA A 117 19.40 -6.36 -0.81
CA ALA A 117 19.68 -5.28 0.15
C ALA A 117 18.66 -5.34 1.31
N ALA A 118 18.97 -4.65 2.42
CA ALA A 118 18.00 -4.41 3.49
C ALA A 118 16.83 -3.55 3.00
N ASN A 119 15.67 -3.72 3.60
CA ASN A 119 14.52 -2.85 3.38
C ASN A 119 14.71 -1.53 4.14
N LEU A 120 13.97 -0.49 3.76
CA LEU A 120 14.09 0.85 4.35
C LEU A 120 12.72 1.37 4.77
N VAL A 121 12.64 1.96 5.96
CA VAL A 121 11.59 2.90 6.35
C VAL A 121 12.21 4.28 6.33
N PHE A 122 11.52 5.24 5.76
CA PHE A 122 11.94 6.63 5.72
C PHE A 122 10.86 7.46 6.39
N LEU A 123 11.29 8.35 7.27
CA LEU A 123 10.42 9.27 7.98
C LEU A 123 10.23 10.55 7.16
N GLY A 124 8.99 10.94 6.97
CA GLY A 124 8.60 12.17 6.26
C GLY A 124 8.97 13.42 7.06
N ASP A 125 9.20 14.53 6.37
CA ASP A 125 9.34 15.85 7.03
C ASP A 125 8.02 16.66 7.04
N GLY A 126 6.90 16.02 6.65
CA GLY A 126 5.59 16.65 6.50
C GLY A 126 5.50 17.68 5.37
N ASN A 127 6.55 17.85 4.56
CA ASN A 127 6.64 18.80 3.46
C ASN A 127 7.02 18.11 2.15
N GLY A 128 6.85 16.78 2.06
CA GLY A 128 7.21 15.94 0.92
C GLY A 128 8.69 15.59 0.79
N GLY A 129 9.49 15.85 1.84
CA GLY A 129 10.89 15.44 1.96
C GLY A 129 11.08 14.30 2.96
N VAL A 130 12.34 13.87 3.11
CA VAL A 130 12.75 12.83 4.06
C VAL A 130 13.48 13.49 5.22
N LEU A 131 13.01 13.25 6.44
CA LEU A 131 13.68 13.67 7.68
C LEU A 131 14.85 12.74 8.02
N THR A 132 14.60 11.42 8.03
CA THR A 132 15.60 10.38 8.30
C THR A 132 15.15 9.03 7.74
N GLN A 133 15.97 7.99 7.88
CA GLN A 133 15.64 6.63 7.46
C GLN A 133 16.21 5.58 8.41
N LYS A 134 15.55 4.41 8.47
CA LYS A 134 15.97 3.23 9.23
C LYS A 134 15.95 2.00 8.32
N SER A 135 16.96 1.16 8.45
CA SER A 135 17.00 -0.13 7.74
C SER A 135 16.41 -1.25 8.59
N PHE A 136 15.80 -2.23 7.93
CA PHE A 136 15.27 -3.42 8.59
C PHE A 136 15.34 -4.64 7.68
N GLY A 137 15.13 -5.81 8.29
CA GLY A 137 15.28 -7.09 7.63
C GLY A 137 16.74 -7.40 7.27
N ARG A 138 16.90 -8.39 6.40
CA ARG A 138 18.22 -8.94 6.06
C ARG A 138 18.97 -8.04 5.10
N ALA A 139 20.28 -7.88 5.30
CA ALA A 139 21.15 -7.15 4.35
C ALA A 139 21.23 -7.82 2.96
N ASP A 140 20.93 -9.11 2.88
CA ASP A 140 20.79 -9.90 1.65
C ASP A 140 19.32 -10.27 1.37
N GLY A 141 18.38 -9.44 1.82
CA GLY A 141 16.95 -9.66 1.72
C GLY A 141 16.47 -9.72 0.28
N LYS A 142 15.49 -10.59 0.01
CA LYS A 142 14.87 -10.76 -1.31
C LYS A 142 13.39 -10.43 -1.23
N THR A 143 13.10 -9.18 -0.91
CA THR A 143 11.75 -8.71 -0.62
C THR A 143 11.07 -8.19 -1.88
N TYR A 144 9.96 -8.80 -2.28
CA TYR A 144 9.27 -8.46 -3.54
C TYR A 144 7.95 -7.72 -3.33
N CYS A 145 7.34 -7.84 -2.15
CA CYS A 145 6.10 -7.15 -1.82
C CYS A 145 6.10 -6.78 -0.33
N VAL A 146 5.34 -5.73 -0.02
CA VAL A 146 5.15 -5.19 1.33
C VAL A 146 3.70 -4.73 1.45
N ASP A 147 3.16 -4.80 2.66
CA ASP A 147 1.89 -4.21 3.08
C ASP A 147 2.02 -3.79 4.54
N VAL A 148 1.10 -2.95 5.00
CA VAL A 148 1.19 -2.30 6.30
C VAL A 148 -0.16 -2.42 7.01
N ALA A 149 -0.12 -2.86 8.26
CA ALA A 149 -1.28 -2.97 9.13
C ALA A 149 -0.83 -2.96 10.59
N ASP A 150 -1.72 -2.62 11.51
CA ASP A 150 -1.48 -2.77 12.96
C ASP A 150 -1.82 -4.23 13.37
N PHE A 151 -0.83 -5.13 13.30
CA PHE A 151 -1.04 -6.57 13.53
C PHE A 151 -1.12 -6.92 15.01
N ASN A 152 -0.49 -6.14 15.89
CA ASN A 152 -0.47 -6.38 17.32
C ASN A 152 -1.47 -5.51 18.11
N ARG A 153 -2.13 -4.55 17.45
CA ARG A 153 -3.10 -3.60 17.99
C ARG A 153 -2.52 -2.61 19.01
N ASP A 154 -1.26 -2.22 18.85
CA ASP A 154 -0.63 -1.19 19.69
C ASP A 154 -0.89 0.25 19.18
N GLY A 155 -1.51 0.38 18.01
CA GLY A 155 -1.87 1.66 17.40
C GLY A 155 -0.80 2.20 16.45
N LEU A 156 0.32 1.51 16.27
CA LEU A 156 1.34 1.85 15.29
C LEU A 156 1.29 0.88 14.09
N PRO A 157 1.64 1.35 12.88
CA PRO A 157 1.69 0.46 11.73
C PRO A 157 2.89 -0.50 11.80
N ASP A 158 2.62 -1.78 11.64
CA ASP A 158 3.61 -2.84 11.46
C ASP A 158 3.80 -3.14 9.96
N ILE A 159 4.91 -3.83 9.63
CA ILE A 159 5.27 -4.10 8.24
C ILE A 159 5.24 -5.61 7.98
N VAL A 160 4.44 -6.06 7.00
CA VAL A 160 4.53 -7.43 6.49
C VAL A 160 5.27 -7.46 5.16
N VAL A 161 6.19 -8.41 5.00
CA VAL A 161 6.97 -8.59 3.78
C VAL A 161 6.80 -9.98 3.17
N GLY A 162 6.75 -10.03 1.84
CA GLY A 162 6.81 -11.25 1.06
C GLY A 162 8.16 -11.41 0.38
N ASN A 163 8.78 -12.57 0.57
CA ASN A 163 10.14 -12.86 0.15
C ASN A 163 10.21 -14.01 -0.86
N VAL A 164 11.32 -14.05 -1.61
CA VAL A 164 11.64 -15.13 -2.56
C VAL A 164 12.93 -15.85 -2.17
N GLY A 165 12.87 -17.16 -2.00
CA GLY A 165 13.96 -18.02 -1.53
C GLY A 165 14.30 -17.85 -0.04
N GLN A 166 13.41 -17.22 0.73
CA GLN A 166 13.53 -16.89 2.16
C GLN A 166 12.13 -16.90 2.79
N PRO A 167 11.97 -17.13 4.10
CA PRO A 167 10.67 -17.02 4.78
C PRO A 167 10.13 -15.59 4.69
N ASN A 168 8.81 -15.47 4.74
CA ASN A 168 8.14 -14.17 4.88
C ASN A 168 8.27 -13.70 6.34
N ALA A 169 8.05 -12.41 6.59
CA ALA A 169 8.18 -11.85 7.93
C ALA A 169 7.16 -10.75 8.19
N VAL A 170 6.74 -10.64 9.44
CA VAL A 170 6.12 -9.43 10.02
C VAL A 170 7.18 -8.77 10.90
N TYR A 171 7.33 -7.46 10.75
CA TYR A 171 8.19 -6.61 11.57
C TYR A 171 7.29 -5.71 12.41
N PHE A 172 7.21 -5.99 13.70
CA PHE A 172 6.40 -5.21 14.64
C PHE A 172 7.11 -3.93 15.03
N ASN A 173 6.40 -2.81 14.95
CA ASN A 173 6.91 -1.47 15.20
C ASN A 173 6.41 -0.94 16.55
N GLY A 174 7.31 -0.75 17.51
CA GLY A 174 6.92 -0.24 18.83
C GLY A 174 6.90 1.29 18.97
N ASP A 175 7.72 2.00 18.19
CA ASP A 175 7.89 3.46 18.20
C ASP A 175 8.98 3.94 17.19
N LEU A 176 9.45 3.05 16.31
CA LEU A 176 10.68 3.17 15.53
C LEU A 176 11.97 3.48 16.31
N GLU A 177 11.96 3.87 17.59
CA GLU A 177 13.17 4.15 18.38
C GLU A 177 13.97 2.88 18.68
N THR A 178 13.28 1.76 18.75
CA THR A 178 13.88 0.43 18.91
C THR A 178 13.88 -0.37 17.61
N ALA A 179 14.66 -1.44 17.58
CA ALA A 179 14.65 -2.36 16.44
C ALA A 179 13.31 -3.12 16.40
N PHE A 180 12.78 -3.34 15.19
CA PHE A 180 11.58 -4.13 14.97
C PHE A 180 11.68 -5.53 15.60
N ASP A 181 10.58 -6.02 16.19
CA ASP A 181 10.45 -7.43 16.56
C ASP A 181 10.05 -8.25 15.33
N GLU A 182 10.82 -9.28 14.98
CA GLU A 182 10.63 -10.06 13.75
C GLU A 182 9.89 -11.36 14.04
N SER A 183 8.80 -11.60 13.32
CA SER A 183 8.08 -12.87 13.32
C SER A 183 8.03 -13.48 11.92
N LEU A 184 8.67 -14.64 11.77
CA LEU A 184 8.75 -15.35 10.50
C LEU A 184 7.51 -16.22 10.26
N PHE A 185 7.06 -16.29 9.00
CA PHE A 185 5.97 -17.17 8.59
C PHE A 185 6.18 -17.69 7.16
N GLY A 186 5.34 -18.66 6.77
CA GLY A 186 5.46 -19.33 5.46
C GLY A 186 6.55 -20.38 5.41
N ALA A 187 6.98 -20.75 4.20
CA ALA A 187 8.03 -21.73 3.99
C ALA A 187 9.42 -21.08 4.09
N ALA A 188 10.44 -21.84 4.46
CA ALA A 188 11.82 -21.33 4.52
C ALA A 188 12.35 -20.83 3.16
N ASP A 189 11.76 -21.32 2.08
CA ASP A 189 12.06 -21.02 0.69
C ASP A 189 10.83 -20.44 -0.05
N SER A 190 10.00 -19.65 0.65
CA SER A 190 8.83 -18.98 0.07
C SER A 190 9.14 -18.28 -1.26
N ALA A 191 8.14 -18.18 -2.14
CA ALA A 191 8.22 -17.49 -3.42
C ALA A 191 7.07 -16.48 -3.55
N THR A 192 6.98 -15.55 -2.59
CA THR A 192 5.86 -14.63 -2.43
C THR A 192 6.09 -13.34 -3.23
N TYR A 193 5.19 -13.06 -4.18
CA TYR A 193 5.27 -11.89 -5.07
C TYR A 193 4.16 -10.87 -4.84
N GLY A 194 3.13 -11.24 -4.09
CA GLY A 194 2.06 -10.35 -3.70
C GLY A 194 1.49 -10.79 -2.35
N LEU A 195 0.96 -9.83 -1.63
CA LEU A 195 0.24 -10.06 -0.39
C LEU A 195 -0.84 -9.00 -0.22
N CYS A 196 -1.80 -9.28 0.66
CA CYS A 196 -2.74 -8.28 1.16
C CYS A 196 -3.13 -8.62 2.59
N THR A 197 -3.49 -7.58 3.32
CA THR A 197 -3.88 -7.68 4.74
C THR A 197 -5.31 -7.21 4.94
N SER A 198 -6.03 -7.91 5.80
CA SER A 198 -7.38 -7.57 6.26
C SER A 198 -7.75 -8.55 7.36
N ASP A 199 -8.64 -8.17 8.27
CA ASP A 199 -9.28 -9.14 9.16
C ASP A 199 -10.24 -10.03 8.31
N PHE A 200 -9.79 -11.23 7.94
CA PHE A 200 -10.57 -12.13 7.08
C PHE A 200 -11.54 -13.00 7.90
N ASN A 201 -11.26 -13.15 9.19
CA ASN A 201 -11.97 -14.08 10.07
C ASN A 201 -12.95 -13.38 11.05
N GLY A 202 -12.83 -12.06 11.21
CA GLY A 202 -13.68 -11.21 12.05
C GLY A 202 -13.26 -11.13 13.52
N ASP A 203 -12.04 -11.50 13.88
CA ASP A 203 -11.54 -11.45 15.27
C ASP A 203 -10.94 -10.10 15.69
N GLY A 204 -10.85 -9.17 14.74
CA GLY A 204 -10.33 -7.83 14.94
C GLY A 204 -8.81 -7.72 14.84
N PHE A 205 -8.09 -8.76 14.45
CA PHE A 205 -6.67 -8.71 14.10
C PHE A 205 -6.51 -8.83 12.57
N PRO A 206 -5.69 -7.98 11.93
CA PRO A 206 -5.40 -8.14 10.51
C PRO A 206 -4.75 -9.50 10.23
N ASP A 207 -5.29 -10.24 9.28
CA ASP A 207 -4.75 -11.48 8.75
C ASP A 207 -3.94 -11.20 7.47
N ILE A 208 -3.17 -12.19 7.00
CA ILE A 208 -2.30 -12.05 5.82
C ILE A 208 -2.68 -13.08 4.75
N ALA A 209 -2.95 -12.63 3.53
CA ALA A 209 -3.05 -13.50 2.36
C ALA A 209 -1.85 -13.31 1.44
N VAL A 210 -1.27 -14.41 0.94
CA VAL A 210 -0.08 -14.38 0.06
C VAL A 210 -0.35 -15.03 -1.29
N ALA A 211 0.27 -14.46 -2.33
CA ALA A 211 0.32 -14.98 -3.68
C ALA A 211 1.75 -15.48 -4.00
N ASN A 212 1.87 -16.78 -4.29
CA ASN A 212 3.14 -17.47 -4.54
C ASN A 212 3.24 -17.93 -6.01
N SER A 213 4.44 -17.86 -6.60
CA SER A 213 4.69 -18.37 -7.97
C SER A 213 4.91 -19.88 -8.02
N ASP A 214 5.56 -20.44 -6.99
CA ASP A 214 6.05 -21.82 -6.96
C ASP A 214 5.53 -22.60 -5.74
N GLY A 215 4.40 -22.15 -5.18
CA GLY A 215 3.78 -22.75 -4.00
C GLY A 215 2.30 -22.42 -3.89
N PHE A 216 1.65 -22.95 -2.86
CA PHE A 216 0.25 -22.62 -2.59
C PHE A 216 0.11 -21.16 -2.16
N ASN A 217 -0.90 -20.48 -2.72
CA ASN A 217 -1.43 -19.28 -2.10
C ASN A 217 -2.05 -19.66 -0.75
N ARG A 218 -1.83 -18.85 0.28
CA ARG A 218 -2.25 -19.16 1.65
C ARG A 218 -2.79 -17.93 2.34
N VAL A 219 -3.70 -18.17 3.28
CA VAL A 219 -4.11 -17.19 4.28
C VAL A 219 -3.49 -17.63 5.60
N PHE A 220 -2.87 -16.69 6.30
CA PHE A 220 -2.33 -16.84 7.64
C PHE A 220 -3.22 -16.04 8.57
N LEU A 221 -3.90 -16.74 9.47
CA LEU A 221 -4.73 -16.09 10.47
C LEU A 221 -3.83 -15.58 11.59
N ASN A 222 -3.94 -14.30 11.89
CA ASN A 222 -3.29 -13.70 13.04
C ASN A 222 -4.05 -14.08 14.30
N GLN A 223 -3.33 -14.33 15.39
CA GLN A 223 -3.93 -14.74 16.65
C GLN A 223 -3.26 -13.99 17.78
N ALA A 224 -4.08 -13.46 18.70
CA ALA A 224 -3.56 -12.89 19.94
C ALA A 224 -2.71 -13.94 20.67
N LYS A 225 -1.54 -13.51 21.16
CA LYS A 225 -0.56 -14.37 21.85
C LYS A 225 -1.11 -15.09 23.09
N ASP A 226 -2.30 -14.69 23.56
CA ASP A 226 -2.97 -15.18 24.77
C ASP A 226 -4.31 -15.91 24.54
N ASN A 227 -4.67 -16.29 23.30
CA ASN A 227 -5.91 -17.05 23.04
C ASN A 227 -5.59 -18.54 22.76
N PRO A 228 -5.90 -19.47 23.68
CA PRO A 228 -5.62 -20.90 23.52
C PRO A 228 -6.45 -21.59 22.44
#